data_AF-A0A3P7KE65-F1
#
_entry.id   AF-A0A3P7KE65-F1
#
_cell.length_a   1.000
_cell.length_b   1.000
_cell.length_c   1.000
_cell.angle_alpha   90.00
_cell.angle_beta   90.00
_cell.angle_gamma   90.00
#
_symmetry.space_group_name_H-M   'P 1'
#
loop_
_entity.id
_entity.type
_entity.pdbx_description
1 polymer ?
#
loop_
_entity_poly.entity_id
_entity_poly.type
_entity_poly.pdbx_seq_one_letter_code
_entity_poly.pdbx_strand_id
1 'polypeptide(L)'
;MLPRRELKFVTVYADSLIIVKGADHSEERDKPHCICSLEESGNELAFADVDMFRIDMITLTDEKSTTWSSFFRTFHTKVSSLHFNITVVTTWALLNIVESLCPKSLTIEFEMTEGPLRVPRLCQHRAVQKVSSLTLLNSNIFDECLDAIRIPTLHLQGDTEITGFGLQHVLAEWLTGKRAIKIYEITARGFVSPSHLFHNIPAEHVKDTDNWLIQRGKDVLCVTATGHKAAVVIPFVYVDLDNVSFMRVIQVNTLYVILMTPGVKRKSDETLDGIKIAKIHNTDDKLMNLDVTSTFCKNWFRDAKSVLILGDGNLSFSLAVAECATDIPITATVLDSENDFRTRYPSCANPEKLRKHANVNLRFSVDATALPQEWWGKFHYIIMNFPHPGGKTNLRKSRQLASAIFRGVNRIMTKETKFYLALAKGQAGVEQSE
;
A
#
# COMPACT_ATOMS: atom_id res chain seq x y z
N MET A 1 0.74 5.38 35.28
CA MET A 1 -0.04 5.70 34.06
C MET A 1 -1.24 4.78 34.04
N LEU A 2 -2.46 5.32 33.96
CA LEU A 2 -3.64 4.49 33.72
C LEU A 2 -3.54 3.89 32.31
N PRO A 3 -3.90 2.61 32.11
CA PRO A 3 -3.91 2.00 30.79
C PRO A 3 -4.92 2.72 29.90
N ARG A 4 -4.47 3.11 28.70
CA ARG A 4 -5.34 3.73 27.69
C ARG A 4 -6.18 2.64 27.04
N ARG A 5 -7.46 2.91 26.81
CA ARG A 5 -8.38 1.98 26.14
C ARG A 5 -8.23 2.10 24.63
N GLU A 6 -8.20 0.99 23.91
CA GLU A 6 -8.16 0.98 22.44
C GLU A 6 -9.59 0.90 21.88
N LEU A 7 -9.98 1.90 21.08
CA LEU A 7 -11.27 1.96 20.40
C LEU A 7 -11.04 1.91 18.89
N LYS A 8 -11.77 1.03 18.20
CA LYS A 8 -11.59 0.82 16.77
C LYS A 8 -12.34 1.89 15.96
N PHE A 9 -13.61 2.12 16.30
CA PHE A 9 -14.42 3.14 15.63
C PHE A 9 -15.25 3.92 16.64
N VAL A 10 -15.26 5.24 16.45
CA VAL A 10 -16.18 6.14 17.13
C VAL A 10 -16.87 6.95 16.04
N THR A 11 -18.19 6.89 15.96
CA THR A 11 -18.97 7.66 14.99
C THR A 11 -19.91 8.60 15.73
N VAL A 12 -19.89 9.88 15.38
CA VAL A 12 -20.94 10.82 15.79
C VAL A 12 -21.97 10.88 14.66
N TYR A 13 -23.22 10.55 14.97
CA TYR A 13 -24.34 10.59 14.02
C TYR A 13 -25.47 11.46 14.58
N ALA A 14 -25.81 12.54 13.85
CA ALA A 14 -26.72 13.62 14.28
C ALA A 14 -26.29 14.32 15.59
N ASP A 15 -26.48 13.67 16.74
CA ASP A 15 -26.04 14.09 18.08
C ASP A 15 -25.75 12.88 19.02
N SER A 16 -25.78 11.67 18.46
CA SER A 16 -25.50 10.43 19.17
C SER A 16 -24.06 9.99 18.92
N LEU A 17 -23.42 9.47 19.96
CA LEU A 17 -22.12 8.83 19.87
C LEU A 17 -22.33 7.32 19.75
N ILE A 18 -21.81 6.75 18.67
CA ILE A 18 -21.78 5.31 18.42
C ILE A 18 -20.35 4.84 18.65
N ILE A 19 -20.14 4.07 19.71
CA ILE A 19 -18.82 3.53 20.05
C ILE A 19 -18.76 2.05 19.68
N VAL A 20 -17.78 1.69 18.86
CA VAL A 20 -17.43 0.30 18.55
C VAL A 20 -16.05 0.00 19.16
N LYS A 21 -16.04 -0.81 20.21
CA LYS A 21 -14.79 -1.23 20.88
C LYS A 21 -14.05 -2.24 20.00
N GLY A 22 -12.72 -2.22 20.06
CA GLY A 22 -11.93 -3.33 19.53
C GLY A 22 -12.15 -4.55 20.41
N ALA A 23 -12.71 -5.63 19.87
CA ALA A 23 -13.04 -6.82 20.66
C ALA A 23 -11.77 -7.53 21.18
N ASP A 24 -11.71 -7.82 22.48
CA ASP A 24 -10.72 -8.74 23.08
C ASP A 24 -11.00 -10.22 22.71
N HIS A 25 -12.25 -10.55 22.33
CA HIS A 25 -12.66 -11.92 22.01
C HIS A 25 -13.51 -12.01 20.74
N SER A 26 -13.35 -13.11 20.01
CA SER A 26 -13.53 -13.26 18.56
C SER A 26 -14.96 -13.25 18.01
N GLU A 27 -15.99 -12.94 18.80
CA GLU A 27 -17.39 -13.17 18.40
C GLU A 27 -18.30 -11.91 18.36
N GLU A 28 -17.85 -10.74 18.83
CA GLU A 28 -18.66 -9.49 18.84
C GLU A 28 -18.13 -8.41 17.87
N ARG A 29 -17.65 -8.80 16.69
CA ARG A 29 -16.79 -7.92 15.87
C ARG A 29 -17.45 -6.68 15.24
N ASP A 30 -18.77 -6.61 15.12
CA ASP A 30 -19.46 -5.56 14.35
C ASP A 30 -20.78 -5.06 14.97
N LYS A 31 -21.04 -5.32 16.26
CA LYS A 31 -22.23 -4.76 16.94
C LYS A 31 -21.87 -3.44 17.64
N PRO A 32 -22.68 -2.36 17.50
CA PRO A 32 -22.48 -1.13 18.26
C PRO A 32 -22.56 -1.47 19.75
N HIS A 33 -21.48 -1.21 20.49
CA HIS A 33 -21.40 -1.54 21.91
C HIS A 33 -22.19 -0.55 22.77
N CYS A 34 -22.36 0.68 22.28
CA CYS A 34 -23.15 1.72 22.93
C CYS A 34 -23.69 2.69 21.86
N ILE A 35 -24.98 3.03 21.96
CA ILE A 35 -25.62 4.17 21.29
C ILE A 35 -26.14 5.05 22.43
N CYS A 36 -25.63 6.26 22.52
CA CYS A 36 -25.84 7.15 23.66
C CYS A 36 -25.70 8.60 23.22
N SER A 37 -26.22 9.52 24.03
CA SER A 37 -25.96 10.93 23.81
C SER A 37 -24.47 11.21 24.02
N LEU A 38 -23.93 12.20 23.28
CA LEU A 38 -22.51 12.57 23.38
C LEU A 38 -22.10 12.85 24.84
N GLU A 39 -22.95 13.54 25.60
CA GLU A 39 -22.71 13.94 26.99
C GLU A 39 -22.63 12.76 27.97
N GLU A 40 -23.45 11.72 27.78
CA GLU A 40 -23.52 10.58 28.70
C GLU A 40 -22.33 9.63 28.59
N SER A 41 -21.66 9.56 27.43
CA SER A 41 -20.58 8.58 27.16
C SER A 41 -19.21 9.17 26.93
N GLY A 42 -19.02 10.45 27.21
CA GLY A 42 -17.70 11.08 27.20
C GLY A 42 -16.67 10.35 28.07
N ASN A 43 -17.10 9.81 29.20
CA ASN A 43 -16.24 9.01 30.08
C ASN A 43 -15.62 7.78 29.38
N GLU A 44 -16.27 7.23 28.34
CA GLU A 44 -15.69 6.13 27.56
C GLU A 44 -14.55 6.60 26.64
N LEU A 45 -14.57 7.87 26.21
CA LEU A 45 -13.52 8.48 25.39
C LEU A 45 -12.32 8.96 26.22
N ALA A 46 -12.50 9.11 27.54
CA ALA A 46 -11.45 9.53 28.46
C ALA A 46 -10.23 8.60 28.37
N PHE A 47 -9.08 9.18 28.03
CA PHE A 47 -7.80 8.50 27.86
C PHE A 47 -7.84 7.33 26.85
N ALA A 48 -8.73 7.39 25.86
CA ALA A 48 -8.77 6.40 24.79
C ALA A 48 -7.76 6.71 23.67
N ASP A 49 -7.32 5.65 23.00
CA ASP A 49 -6.66 5.69 21.70
C ASP A 49 -7.67 5.19 20.67
N VAL A 50 -8.11 6.09 19.78
CA VAL A 50 -9.15 5.86 18.78
C VAL A 50 -8.50 5.72 17.41
N ASP A 51 -8.68 4.57 16.76
CA ASP A 51 -8.14 4.33 15.42
C ASP A 51 -8.84 5.22 14.38
N MET A 52 -10.17 5.25 14.39
CA MET A 52 -10.97 6.08 13.50
C MET A 52 -12.09 6.80 14.26
N PHE A 53 -12.08 8.12 14.19
CA PHE A 53 -13.15 8.98 14.65
C PHE A 53 -13.89 9.53 13.43
N ARG A 54 -15.17 9.21 13.28
CA ARG A 54 -16.02 9.65 12.17
C ARG A 54 -17.08 10.62 12.67
N ILE A 55 -17.32 11.68 11.91
CA ILE A 55 -18.46 12.56 12.06
C ILE A 55 -19.30 12.42 10.81
N ASP A 56 -20.51 11.93 10.99
CA ASP A 56 -21.44 11.60 9.92
C ASP A 56 -22.74 12.37 10.15
N MET A 57 -22.94 13.46 9.41
CA MET A 57 -24.10 14.33 9.61
C MET A 57 -24.36 15.23 8.41
N ILE A 58 -25.61 15.63 8.21
CA ILE A 58 -25.97 16.51 7.11
C ILE A 58 -25.34 17.91 7.29
N THR A 59 -25.45 18.49 8.49
CA THR A 59 -24.97 19.85 8.76
C THR A 59 -24.21 19.95 10.07
N LEU A 60 -22.97 20.46 10.02
CA LEU A 60 -22.18 20.83 11.20
C LEU A 60 -22.10 22.35 11.32
N THR A 61 -22.86 22.90 12.26
CA THR A 61 -22.88 24.35 12.55
C THR A 61 -21.71 24.76 13.43
N ASP A 62 -21.38 26.06 13.39
CA ASP A 62 -20.38 26.67 14.25
C ASP A 62 -20.70 26.42 15.75
N GLU A 63 -21.94 26.66 16.17
CA GLU A 63 -22.39 26.42 17.56
C GLU A 63 -22.20 24.96 17.99
N LYS A 64 -22.61 23.99 17.16
CA LYS A 64 -22.41 22.56 17.44
C LYS A 64 -20.93 22.21 17.55
N SER A 65 -20.11 22.70 16.61
CA SER A 65 -18.67 22.45 16.63
C SER A 65 -17.98 23.00 17.88
N THR A 66 -18.46 24.12 18.43
CA THR A 66 -17.92 24.75 19.65
C THR A 66 -18.19 23.89 20.86
N THR A 67 -19.43 23.42 20.97
CA THR A 67 -19.88 22.54 22.05
C THR A 67 -19.08 21.24 22.03
N TRP A 68 -18.99 20.60 20.86
CA TRP A 68 -18.23 19.35 20.69
C TRP A 68 -16.73 19.52 20.89
N SER A 69 -16.14 20.61 20.39
CA SER A 69 -14.71 20.90 20.60
C SER A 69 -14.37 21.04 22.08
N SER A 70 -15.21 21.74 22.83
CA SER A 70 -15.06 21.89 24.29
C SER A 70 -15.15 20.55 24.98
N PHE A 71 -16.12 19.71 24.58
CA PHE A 71 -16.29 18.36 25.07
C PHE A 71 -15.07 17.47 24.77
N PHE A 72 -14.63 17.37 23.52
CA PHE A 72 -13.49 16.54 23.10
C PHE A 72 -12.18 16.90 23.81
N ARG A 73 -11.94 18.19 24.10
CA ARG A 73 -10.74 18.64 24.82
C ARG A 73 -10.63 18.08 26.25
N THR A 74 -11.74 17.68 26.87
CA THR A 74 -11.72 17.17 28.25
C THR A 74 -11.14 15.75 28.37
N PHE A 75 -11.21 14.94 27.31
CA PHE A 75 -10.96 13.50 27.41
C PHE A 75 -9.51 13.06 27.16
N HIS A 76 -8.63 13.95 26.72
CA HIS A 76 -7.23 13.61 26.39
C HIS A 76 -7.12 12.42 25.40
N THR A 77 -8.13 12.24 24.55
CA THR A 77 -8.22 11.18 23.55
C THR A 77 -7.16 11.39 22.46
N LYS A 78 -6.55 10.31 21.99
CA LYS A 78 -5.70 10.36 20.79
C LYS A 78 -6.48 9.78 19.63
N VAL A 79 -6.59 10.53 18.55
CA VAL A 79 -7.25 10.09 17.32
C VAL A 79 -6.18 9.82 16.26
N SER A 80 -6.18 8.61 15.70
CA SER A 80 -5.31 8.27 14.58
C SER A 80 -5.85 8.88 13.29
N SER A 81 -7.10 8.58 12.92
CA SER A 81 -7.76 9.13 11.74
C SER A 81 -9.07 9.84 12.08
N LEU A 82 -9.28 11.03 11.53
CA LEU A 82 -10.53 11.79 11.64
C LEU A 82 -11.21 11.87 10.27
N HIS A 83 -12.46 11.42 10.20
CA HIS A 83 -13.25 11.35 8.97
C HIS A 83 -14.49 12.22 9.10
N PHE A 84 -14.67 13.14 8.16
CA PHE A 84 -15.89 13.90 8.01
C PHE A 84 -16.66 13.39 6.81
N ASN A 85 -17.90 12.96 7.03
CA ASN A 85 -18.90 12.75 6.00
C ASN A 85 -20.01 13.76 6.26
N ILE A 86 -19.91 14.93 5.63
CA ILE A 86 -20.80 16.06 5.91
C ILE A 86 -21.18 16.78 4.63
N THR A 87 -22.47 17.08 4.48
CA THR A 87 -23.02 17.83 3.35
C THR A 87 -22.75 19.34 3.50
N VAL A 88 -23.05 19.93 4.66
CA VAL A 88 -22.92 21.38 4.92
C VAL A 88 -22.04 21.67 6.13
N VAL A 89 -20.89 22.32 5.91
CA VAL A 89 -19.94 22.67 6.97
C VAL A 89 -19.19 23.96 6.66
N THR A 90 -18.93 24.77 7.69
CA THR A 90 -18.05 25.93 7.56
C THR A 90 -16.59 25.53 7.77
N THR A 91 -15.66 26.31 7.23
CA THR A 91 -14.22 26.11 7.52
C THR A 91 -13.93 26.18 9.01
N TRP A 92 -14.62 27.06 9.73
CA TRP A 92 -14.39 27.25 11.17
C TRP A 92 -14.86 26.05 11.98
N ALA A 93 -16.06 25.55 11.69
CA ALA A 93 -16.61 24.39 12.37
C ALA A 93 -15.73 23.14 12.24
N LEU A 94 -15.22 22.88 11.03
CA LEU A 94 -14.31 21.77 10.79
C LEU A 94 -12.99 21.95 11.56
N LEU A 95 -12.41 23.15 11.52
CA LEU A 95 -11.16 23.45 12.22
C LEU A 95 -11.28 23.31 13.74
N ASN A 96 -12.40 23.69 14.35
CA ASN A 96 -12.64 23.51 15.78
C ASN A 96 -12.55 22.05 16.22
N ILE A 97 -13.08 21.14 15.40
CA ILE A 97 -13.01 19.71 15.67
C ILE A 97 -11.59 19.19 15.45
N VAL A 98 -10.94 19.55 14.32
CA VAL A 98 -9.56 19.13 14.04
C VAL A 98 -8.60 19.60 15.15
N GLU A 99 -8.76 20.82 15.65
CA GLU A 99 -7.95 21.34 16.75
C GLU A 99 -8.17 20.63 18.10
N SER A 100 -9.39 20.15 18.35
CA SER A 100 -9.68 19.46 19.62
C SER A 100 -9.20 18.01 19.60
N LEU A 101 -9.35 17.31 18.48
CA LEU A 101 -8.99 15.88 18.36
C LEU A 101 -7.54 15.65 17.94
N CYS A 102 -6.88 16.65 17.34
CA CYS A 102 -5.48 16.59 16.89
C CYS A 102 -5.11 15.29 16.14
N PRO A 103 -5.83 14.94 15.05
CA PRO A 103 -5.66 13.66 14.39
C PRO A 103 -4.32 13.56 13.64
N LYS A 104 -3.85 12.33 13.36
CA LYS A 104 -2.66 12.11 12.50
C LYS A 104 -2.99 12.12 11.02
N SER A 105 -4.20 11.72 10.65
CA SER A 105 -4.75 11.77 9.28
C SER A 105 -6.14 12.38 9.27
N LEU A 106 -6.45 13.08 8.19
CA LEU A 106 -7.72 13.77 8.00
C LEU A 106 -8.35 13.35 6.67
N THR A 107 -9.58 12.88 6.71
CA THR A 107 -10.40 12.55 5.54
C THR A 107 -11.64 13.41 5.54
N ILE A 108 -11.95 14.05 4.42
CA ILE A 108 -13.16 14.85 4.25
C ILE A 108 -13.84 14.40 2.96
N GLU A 109 -15.06 13.90 3.10
CA GLU A 109 -15.96 13.59 2.00
C GLU A 109 -16.96 14.72 1.82
N PHE A 110 -17.02 15.23 0.61
CA PHE A 110 -17.91 16.32 0.22
C PHE A 110 -19.11 15.71 -0.50
N GLU A 111 -20.30 15.89 0.07
CA GLU A 111 -21.54 15.69 -0.67
C GLU A 111 -21.95 17.05 -1.24
N MET A 112 -21.85 17.19 -2.56
CA MET A 112 -22.09 18.46 -3.25
C MET A 112 -23.43 19.10 -2.86
N THR A 113 -23.41 20.17 -2.07
CA THR A 113 -24.21 21.40 -2.26
C THR A 113 -23.88 22.45 -1.18
N GLU A 114 -23.53 23.65 -1.63
CA GLU A 114 -23.36 24.93 -0.91
C GLU A 114 -23.00 24.90 0.58
N GLY A 115 -21.70 24.94 0.86
CA GLY A 115 -21.14 25.35 2.16
C GLY A 115 -19.92 26.26 2.00
N PRO A 116 -19.63 27.18 2.94
CA PRO A 116 -18.53 28.14 2.82
C PRO A 116 -17.15 27.51 3.13
N LEU A 117 -16.98 26.20 2.89
CA LEU A 117 -15.69 25.54 3.11
C LEU A 117 -14.68 26.06 2.08
N ARG A 118 -13.64 26.73 2.58
CA ARG A 118 -12.55 27.25 1.76
C ARG A 118 -11.33 26.38 1.98
N VAL A 119 -11.12 25.43 1.08
CA VAL A 119 -9.99 24.48 1.13
C VAL A 119 -8.64 25.20 1.37
N PRO A 120 -8.32 26.34 0.72
CA PRO A 120 -7.07 27.04 1.02
C PRO A 120 -6.94 27.47 2.49
N ARG A 121 -8.02 28.01 3.07
CA ARG A 121 -8.05 28.43 4.48
C ARG A 121 -7.95 27.23 5.43
N LEU A 122 -8.60 26.13 5.08
CA LEU A 122 -8.47 24.86 5.81
C LEU A 122 -7.03 24.38 5.81
N CYS A 123 -6.42 24.25 4.64
CA CYS A 123 -5.09 23.71 4.47
C CYS A 123 -4.02 24.61 5.10
N GLN A 124 -4.15 25.94 5.05
CA GLN A 124 -3.22 26.87 5.72
C GLN A 124 -3.26 26.81 7.24
N HIS A 125 -4.30 26.21 7.82
CA HIS A 125 -4.47 26.19 9.26
C HIS A 125 -3.42 25.33 9.96
N ARG A 126 -2.87 25.83 11.07
CA ARG A 126 -1.80 25.18 11.85
C ARG A 126 -2.09 23.73 12.26
N ALA A 127 -3.34 23.39 12.52
CA ALA A 127 -3.72 22.05 12.95
C ALA A 127 -3.75 21.06 11.79
N VAL A 128 -4.19 21.54 10.62
CA VAL A 128 -4.21 20.75 9.38
C VAL A 128 -2.80 20.56 8.84
N GLN A 129 -1.94 21.58 8.93
CA GLN A 129 -0.52 21.49 8.57
C GLN A 129 0.28 20.47 9.41
N LYS A 130 -0.24 20.04 10.58
CA LYS A 130 0.38 19.01 11.42
C LYS A 130 -0.05 17.59 11.07
N VAL A 131 -1.08 17.41 10.23
CA VAL A 131 -1.50 16.08 9.81
C VAL A 131 -0.46 15.49 8.86
N SER A 132 -0.30 14.17 8.92
CA SER A 132 0.65 13.44 8.07
C SER A 132 0.06 13.06 6.72
N SER A 133 -1.27 12.99 6.63
CA SER A 133 -2.03 12.59 5.45
C SER A 133 -3.36 13.34 5.39
N LEU A 134 -3.70 13.84 4.21
CA LEU A 134 -4.98 14.49 3.91
C LEU A 134 -5.65 13.79 2.73
N THR A 135 -6.92 13.41 2.92
CA THR A 135 -7.78 12.88 1.87
C THR A 135 -8.98 13.79 1.68
N LEU A 136 -9.20 14.27 0.46
CA LEU A 136 -10.37 15.05 0.07
C LEU A 136 -11.11 14.32 -1.05
N LEU A 137 -12.40 14.01 -0.84
CA LEU A 137 -13.24 13.30 -1.80
C LEU A 137 -14.31 14.25 -2.35
N ASN A 138 -14.45 14.37 -3.67
CA ASN A 138 -15.44 15.26 -4.33
C ASN A 138 -15.31 16.74 -3.95
N SER A 139 -14.08 17.17 -3.66
CA SER A 139 -13.80 18.48 -3.05
C SER A 139 -13.98 19.69 -3.95
N ASN A 140 -14.16 19.50 -5.27
CA ASN A 140 -14.21 20.57 -6.26
C ASN A 140 -13.03 21.56 -6.16
N ILE A 141 -11.84 21.03 -5.84
CA ILE A 141 -10.63 21.79 -5.60
C ILE A 141 -9.98 22.26 -6.91
N PHE A 142 -9.53 23.52 -6.96
CA PHE A 142 -8.90 24.17 -8.12
C PHE A 142 -7.38 24.25 -8.00
N ASP A 143 -6.68 24.48 -9.12
CA ASP A 143 -5.22 24.52 -9.20
C ASP A 143 -4.58 25.44 -8.15
N GLU A 144 -5.16 26.63 -7.90
CA GLU A 144 -4.64 27.61 -6.93
C GLU A 144 -4.70 27.11 -5.48
N CYS A 145 -5.56 26.12 -5.20
CA CYS A 145 -5.64 25.53 -3.87
C CYS A 145 -4.43 24.65 -3.56
N LEU A 146 -3.74 24.11 -4.58
CA LEU A 146 -2.55 23.28 -4.39
C LEU A 146 -1.43 24.04 -3.69
N ASP A 147 -1.35 25.37 -3.84
CA ASP A 147 -0.35 26.24 -3.19
C ASP A 147 -0.48 26.26 -1.67
N ALA A 148 -1.70 26.10 -1.17
CA ALA A 148 -2.03 26.06 0.26
C ALA A 148 -1.77 24.68 0.88
N ILE A 149 -1.71 23.62 0.07
CA ILE A 149 -1.50 22.25 0.54
C ILE A 149 -0.01 21.99 0.63
N ARG A 150 0.53 21.84 1.84
CA ARG A 150 1.95 21.50 2.08
C ARG A 150 2.13 20.15 2.78
N ILE A 151 1.05 19.37 2.84
CA ILE A 151 1.00 18.07 3.52
C ILE A 151 1.69 17.02 2.63
N PRO A 152 2.61 16.19 3.17
CA PRO A 152 3.42 15.30 2.33
C PRO A 152 2.64 14.16 1.68
N THR A 153 1.54 13.72 2.30
CA THR A 153 0.66 12.69 1.77
C THR A 153 -0.72 13.28 1.47
N LEU A 154 -1.12 13.25 0.20
CA LEU A 154 -2.34 13.85 -0.31
C LEU A 154 -3.09 12.86 -1.20
N HIS A 155 -4.38 12.69 -0.95
CA HIS A 155 -5.27 11.93 -1.82
C HIS A 155 -6.44 12.85 -2.20
N LEU A 156 -6.57 13.18 -3.48
CA LEU A 156 -7.68 13.92 -4.05
C LEU A 156 -8.42 12.98 -5.00
N GLN A 157 -9.63 12.57 -4.62
CA GLN A 157 -10.42 11.61 -5.40
C GLN A 157 -11.80 12.16 -5.72
N GLY A 158 -12.43 11.60 -6.75
CA GLY A 158 -13.73 12.05 -7.24
C GLY A 158 -13.64 13.39 -7.95
N ASP A 159 -14.66 14.23 -7.75
CA ASP A 159 -14.79 15.51 -8.45
C ASP A 159 -13.75 16.54 -7.97
N THR A 160 -12.84 16.91 -8.89
CA THR A 160 -11.87 17.98 -8.71
C THR A 160 -11.83 18.87 -9.96
N GLU A 161 -11.32 20.08 -9.78
CA GLU A 161 -11.09 21.05 -10.85
C GLU A 161 -9.59 21.20 -11.15
N ILE A 162 -8.76 20.29 -10.64
CA ILE A 162 -7.31 20.29 -10.83
C ILE A 162 -6.98 19.94 -12.28
N THR A 163 -6.24 20.79 -12.97
CA THR A 163 -5.85 20.53 -14.35
C THR A 163 -4.44 19.93 -14.44
N GLY A 164 -4.05 19.53 -15.66
CA GLY A 164 -2.66 19.17 -15.95
C GLY A 164 -1.65 20.29 -15.62
N PHE A 165 -2.06 21.56 -15.67
CA PHE A 165 -1.20 22.69 -15.29
C PHE A 165 -0.97 22.75 -13.78
N GLY A 166 -2.00 22.55 -12.96
CA GLY A 166 -1.85 22.44 -11.51
C GLY A 166 -0.92 21.30 -11.11
N LEU A 167 -1.06 20.13 -11.75
CA LEU A 167 -0.14 19.01 -11.54
C LEU A 167 1.29 19.35 -11.96
N GLN A 168 1.50 19.97 -13.12
CA GLN A 168 2.81 20.43 -13.57
C GLN A 168 3.43 21.43 -12.58
N HIS A 169 2.63 22.34 -12.02
CA HIS A 169 3.07 23.30 -11.01
C HIS A 169 3.59 22.59 -9.74
N VAL A 170 2.85 21.59 -9.26
CA VAL A 170 3.27 20.75 -8.11
C VAL A 170 4.62 20.07 -8.36
N LEU A 171 4.82 19.53 -9.56
CA LEU A 171 6.08 18.89 -9.94
C LEU A 171 7.24 19.90 -10.02
N ALA A 172 6.99 21.10 -10.56
CA ALA A 172 7.98 22.17 -10.62
C ALA A 172 8.37 22.70 -9.22
N GLU A 173 7.40 22.85 -8.31
CA GLU A 173 7.70 23.22 -6.92
C GLU A 173 8.50 22.14 -6.19
N TRP A 174 8.22 20.86 -6.46
CA TRP A 174 9.03 19.78 -5.89
C TRP A 174 10.47 19.85 -6.42
N LEU A 175 10.66 20.02 -7.74
CA LEU A 175 11.98 20.16 -8.36
C LEU A 175 12.82 21.29 -7.77
N THR A 176 12.17 22.42 -7.43
CA THR A 176 12.85 23.59 -6.86
C THR A 176 13.08 23.51 -5.35
N GLY A 177 12.66 22.42 -4.68
CA GLY A 177 12.79 22.30 -3.23
C GLY A 177 11.67 22.97 -2.43
N LYS A 178 10.74 23.68 -3.09
CA LYS A 178 9.65 24.40 -2.42
C LYS A 178 8.58 23.48 -1.83
N ARG A 179 8.48 22.26 -2.34
CA ARG A 179 7.46 21.28 -1.95
C ARG A 179 8.08 19.95 -1.55
N ALA A 180 7.63 19.43 -0.41
CA ALA A 180 7.86 18.04 -0.01
C ALA A 180 6.65 17.21 -0.44
N ILE A 181 6.90 16.15 -1.20
CA ILE A 181 5.89 15.18 -1.62
C ILE A 181 6.37 13.84 -1.13
N LYS A 182 5.50 13.07 -0.46
CA LYS A 182 5.72 11.65 -0.16
C LYS A 182 4.84 10.79 -1.08
N ILE A 183 3.53 11.03 -1.06
CA ILE A 183 2.54 10.35 -1.90
C ILE A 183 1.44 11.35 -2.25
N TYR A 184 1.24 11.63 -3.51
CA TYR A 184 0.16 12.45 -4.03
C TYR A 184 -0.63 11.61 -5.02
N GLU A 185 -1.89 11.32 -4.75
CA GLU A 185 -2.80 10.66 -5.69
C GLU A 185 -3.92 11.64 -6.01
N ILE A 186 -3.98 12.09 -7.26
CA ILE A 186 -4.85 13.19 -7.66
C ILE A 186 -5.67 12.77 -8.88
N THR A 187 -6.98 12.79 -8.75
CA THR A 187 -7.88 12.88 -9.90
C THR A 187 -7.81 14.29 -10.45
N ALA A 188 -7.57 14.43 -11.75
CA ALA A 188 -7.56 15.67 -12.50
C ALA A 188 -8.84 15.84 -13.31
N ARG A 189 -9.21 17.10 -13.54
CA ARG A 189 -10.23 17.52 -14.49
C ARG A 189 -9.75 17.29 -15.91
N GLY A 190 -10.22 16.19 -16.51
CA GLY A 190 -9.90 15.83 -17.89
C GLY A 190 -8.63 15.00 -18.02
N PHE A 191 -8.23 14.76 -19.27
CA PHE A 191 -7.14 13.82 -19.56
C PHE A 191 -5.78 14.46 -19.28
N VAL A 192 -4.94 13.79 -18.50
CA VAL A 192 -3.58 14.23 -18.19
C VAL A 192 -2.63 13.73 -19.28
N SER A 193 -2.33 14.58 -20.24
CA SER A 193 -1.34 14.26 -21.28
C SER A 193 0.09 14.35 -20.72
N PRO A 194 0.90 13.27 -20.78
CA PRO A 194 2.30 13.33 -20.35
C PRO A 194 3.12 14.41 -21.05
N SER A 195 2.86 14.66 -22.34
CA SER A 195 3.56 15.71 -23.10
C SER A 195 3.35 17.11 -22.53
N HIS A 196 2.17 17.38 -21.96
CA HIS A 196 1.87 18.65 -21.31
C HIS A 196 2.34 18.66 -19.86
N LEU A 197 2.09 17.57 -19.13
CA LEU A 197 2.46 17.44 -17.72
C LEU A 197 3.96 17.64 -17.49
N PHE A 198 4.80 17.10 -18.39
CA PHE A 198 6.25 17.17 -18.27
C PHE A 198 6.90 18.24 -19.15
N HIS A 199 6.11 19.15 -19.74
CA HIS A 199 6.68 20.24 -20.53
C HIS A 199 7.63 21.09 -19.66
N ASN A 200 8.87 21.31 -20.11
CA ASN A 200 9.93 21.98 -19.34
C ASN A 200 10.28 21.34 -17.98
N ILE A 201 9.88 20.09 -17.74
CA ILE A 201 10.27 19.31 -16.57
C ILE A 201 11.24 18.23 -17.04
N PRO A 202 12.45 18.12 -16.44
CA PRO A 202 13.40 17.06 -16.75
C PRO A 202 12.88 15.72 -16.22
N ALA A 203 11.99 15.09 -16.97
CA ALA A 203 11.38 13.80 -16.67
C ALA A 203 11.89 12.71 -17.63
N GLU A 204 12.31 11.58 -17.09
CA GLU A 204 12.71 10.40 -17.87
C GLU A 204 11.55 9.40 -17.92
N HIS A 205 11.06 9.10 -19.13
CA HIS A 205 10.04 8.08 -19.31
C HIS A 205 10.60 6.69 -19.05
N VAL A 206 9.93 5.92 -18.20
CA VAL A 206 10.27 4.52 -17.95
C VAL A 206 9.64 3.69 -19.07
N LYS A 207 10.51 3.17 -19.96
CA LYS A 207 10.12 2.35 -21.11
C LYS A 207 9.08 1.29 -20.73
N ASP A 208 8.09 1.13 -21.61
CA ASP A 208 7.01 0.15 -21.51
C ASP A 208 6.11 0.28 -20.26
N THR A 209 6.10 1.46 -19.64
CA THR A 209 5.21 1.78 -18.52
C THR A 209 4.60 3.17 -18.69
N ASP A 210 3.57 3.48 -17.92
CA ASP A 210 3.00 4.83 -17.83
C ASP A 210 3.69 5.66 -16.73
N ASN A 211 5.00 5.45 -16.49
CA ASN A 211 5.74 6.11 -15.42
C ASN A 211 6.83 7.04 -15.95
N TRP A 212 7.03 8.15 -15.24
CA TRP A 212 8.09 9.12 -15.48
C TRP A 212 8.86 9.41 -14.20
N LEU A 213 10.17 9.51 -14.31
CA LEU A 213 11.06 9.80 -13.19
C LEU A 213 11.55 11.24 -13.27
N ILE A 214 11.40 11.98 -12.19
CA ILE A 214 11.91 13.34 -12.03
C ILE A 214 12.99 13.32 -10.95
N GLN A 215 14.15 13.94 -11.21
CA GLN A 215 15.29 13.91 -10.30
C GLN A 215 15.62 15.30 -9.76
N ARG A 216 15.90 15.37 -8.45
CA ARG A 216 16.40 16.56 -7.75
C ARG A 216 17.56 16.16 -6.84
N GLY A 217 18.79 16.28 -7.33
CA GLY A 217 19.97 15.82 -6.59
C GLY A 217 19.94 14.31 -6.36
N LYS A 218 19.79 13.88 -5.10
CA LYS A 218 19.64 12.46 -4.72
C LYS A 218 18.18 12.01 -4.64
N ASP A 219 17.23 12.95 -4.65
CA ASP A 219 15.82 12.64 -4.54
C ASP A 219 15.25 12.30 -5.92
N VAL A 220 14.36 11.30 -5.97
CA VAL A 220 13.64 10.90 -7.17
C VAL A 220 12.14 10.98 -6.88
N LEU A 221 11.36 11.36 -7.88
CA LEU A 221 9.90 11.32 -7.85
C LEU A 221 9.42 10.49 -9.06
N CYS A 222 8.50 9.56 -8.83
CA CYS A 222 7.86 8.77 -9.86
C CYS A 222 6.46 9.32 -10.08
N VAL A 223 6.14 9.63 -11.32
CA VAL A 223 4.86 10.17 -11.74
C VAL A 223 4.22 9.20 -12.72
N THR A 224 3.01 8.76 -12.40
CA THR A 224 2.15 7.98 -13.28
C THR A 224 1.00 8.86 -13.74
N ALA A 225 0.77 8.94 -15.05
CA ALA A 225 -0.34 9.72 -15.61
C ALA A 225 -1.17 8.80 -16.51
N THR A 226 -2.35 8.40 -16.03
CA THR A 226 -3.25 7.45 -16.71
C THR A 226 -4.66 8.03 -16.77
N GLY A 227 -5.07 8.44 -17.97
CA GLY A 227 -6.41 9.01 -18.16
C GLY A 227 -6.61 10.28 -17.35
N HIS A 228 -7.49 10.20 -16.36
CA HIS A 228 -7.84 11.29 -15.44
C HIS A 228 -7.08 11.24 -14.12
N LYS A 229 -6.26 10.21 -13.87
CA LYS A 229 -5.55 10.02 -12.61
C LYS A 229 -4.07 10.35 -12.80
N ALA A 230 -3.52 11.10 -11.85
CA ALA A 230 -2.09 11.33 -11.70
C ALA A 230 -1.63 10.86 -10.32
N ALA A 231 -0.71 9.91 -10.29
CA ALA A 231 -0.04 9.48 -9.07
C ALA A 231 1.38 10.03 -9.07
N VAL A 232 1.75 10.72 -8.01
CA VAL A 232 3.06 11.35 -7.81
C VAL A 232 3.60 10.84 -6.49
N VAL A 233 4.53 9.91 -6.55
CA VAL A 233 5.07 9.25 -5.36
C VAL A 233 6.57 9.49 -5.32
N ILE A 234 7.13 9.67 -4.13
CA ILE A 234 8.55 9.29 -3.99
C ILE A 234 8.55 7.81 -4.34
N PRO A 235 9.20 7.38 -5.44
CA PRO A 235 9.35 5.97 -5.70
C PRO A 235 10.00 5.46 -4.44
N PHE A 236 9.36 4.49 -3.77
CA PHE A 236 9.87 3.99 -2.50
C PHE A 236 11.37 3.85 -2.64
N VAL A 237 12.08 4.70 -1.90
CA VAL A 237 13.49 4.52 -1.68
C VAL A 237 13.51 3.15 -1.05
N TYR A 238 13.97 2.21 -1.87
CA TYR A 238 14.78 1.11 -1.40
C TYR A 238 15.38 1.47 -0.08
N VAL A 239 15.18 0.63 0.92
CA VAL A 239 16.09 0.64 2.05
C VAL A 239 17.50 0.77 1.47
N ASP A 240 18.25 1.77 1.94
CA ASP A 240 19.69 1.80 1.86
C ASP A 240 20.18 0.51 2.51
N LEU A 241 20.24 -0.53 1.69
CA LEU A 241 20.95 -1.74 1.96
C LEU A 241 22.34 -1.33 1.50
N ASP A 242 23.26 -1.06 2.42
CA ASP A 242 24.65 -0.68 2.13
C ASP A 242 25.35 -1.60 1.09
N ASN A 243 24.71 -2.69 0.62
CA ASN A 243 25.16 -3.55 -0.47
C ASN A 243 24.08 -4.17 -1.40
N VAL A 244 22.86 -3.62 -1.59
CA VAL A 244 21.88 -4.27 -2.52
C VAL A 244 21.34 -3.33 -3.58
N SER A 245 21.66 -3.67 -4.82
CA SER A 245 21.31 -2.91 -6.02
C SER A 245 20.00 -3.45 -6.61
N PHE A 246 18.99 -2.60 -6.82
CA PHE A 246 17.87 -2.71 -7.79
C PHE A 246 16.66 -3.69 -7.56
N MET A 247 15.44 -3.13 -7.56
CA MET A 247 14.09 -3.66 -7.22
C MET A 247 13.12 -3.01 -8.19
N ARG A 248 12.30 -3.82 -8.84
CA ARG A 248 11.16 -3.38 -9.63
C ARG A 248 9.90 -3.97 -9.02
N VAL A 249 8.88 -3.15 -8.81
CA VAL A 249 7.53 -3.65 -8.51
C VAL A 249 6.81 -3.81 -9.83
N ILE A 250 6.40 -5.02 -10.17
CA ILE A 250 5.63 -5.35 -11.37
C ILE A 250 4.24 -5.77 -10.89
N GLN A 251 3.20 -5.08 -11.34
CA GLN A 251 1.81 -5.48 -11.10
C GLN A 251 1.39 -6.51 -12.16
N VAL A 252 0.91 -7.67 -11.72
CA VAL A 252 0.25 -8.65 -12.60
C VAL A 252 -1.12 -8.93 -11.98
N ASN A 253 -2.18 -8.30 -12.53
CA ASN A 253 -3.55 -8.34 -12.02
C ASN A 253 -3.64 -7.87 -10.54
N THR A 254 -4.23 -8.69 -9.64
CA THR A 254 -4.38 -8.41 -8.19
C THR A 254 -3.12 -8.72 -7.36
N LEU A 255 -2.02 -9.12 -8.02
CA LEU A 255 -0.79 -9.58 -7.39
C LEU A 255 0.36 -8.58 -7.60
N TYR A 256 0.99 -8.17 -6.50
CA TYR A 256 2.24 -7.41 -6.56
C TYR A 256 3.41 -8.34 -6.65
N VAL A 257 4.23 -8.20 -7.68
CA VAL A 257 5.47 -8.97 -7.84
C VAL A 257 6.65 -8.04 -7.64
N ILE A 258 7.33 -8.18 -6.51
CA ILE A 258 8.57 -7.44 -6.24
C ILE A 258 9.73 -8.25 -6.81
N LEU A 259 10.43 -7.70 -7.81
CA LEU A 259 11.60 -8.26 -8.48
C LEU A 259 12.89 -7.64 -7.92
N MET A 260 13.80 -8.40 -7.32
CA MET A 260 15.16 -7.92 -6.99
C MET A 260 16.24 -8.52 -7.92
N THR A 261 17.25 -7.74 -8.32
CA THR A 261 18.41 -8.18 -9.14
C THR A 261 19.74 -7.55 -8.67
N PRO A 262 20.65 -8.28 -8.02
CA PRO A 262 21.88 -7.72 -7.45
C PRO A 262 22.85 -7.09 -8.48
N GLY A 263 23.56 -6.02 -8.10
CA GLY A 263 24.87 -5.69 -8.65
C GLY A 263 24.99 -4.96 -10.01
N VAL A 264 23.95 -4.34 -10.54
CA VAL A 264 24.09 -3.42 -11.69
C VAL A 264 24.59 -2.05 -11.20
N LYS A 265 25.90 -1.81 -11.27
CA LYS A 265 26.46 -0.46 -11.31
C LYS A 265 26.32 0.08 -12.73
N ARG A 266 25.88 1.33 -12.90
CA ARG A 266 25.82 2.04 -14.19
C ARG A 266 27.12 1.79 -14.97
N LYS A 267 27.05 1.03 -16.06
CA LYS A 267 27.91 1.24 -17.23
C LYS A 267 27.06 1.98 -18.24
N SER A 268 27.57 3.13 -18.67
CA SER A 268 27.11 3.87 -19.84
C SER A 268 27.02 2.94 -21.05
N ASP A 269 25.94 3.09 -21.80
CA ASP A 269 25.73 2.59 -23.16
C ASP A 269 26.13 1.13 -23.41
N GLU A 270 25.20 0.22 -23.14
CA GLU A 270 25.02 -0.98 -23.96
C GLU A 270 23.58 -1.47 -23.81
N THR A 271 22.90 -1.56 -24.96
CA THR A 271 21.51 -2.00 -25.16
C THR A 271 21.26 -3.37 -24.54
N LEU A 272 20.45 -3.41 -23.46
CA LEU A 272 19.79 -4.63 -23.02
C LEU A 272 18.46 -4.76 -23.78
N ASP A 273 18.55 -5.30 -24.99
CA ASP A 273 17.41 -5.77 -25.74
C ASP A 273 16.73 -6.94 -25.00
N GLY A 274 15.40 -6.85 -24.89
CA GLY A 274 14.54 -8.01 -24.75
C GLY A 274 14.12 -8.41 -23.34
N ILE A 275 13.08 -7.77 -22.80
CA ILE A 275 12.13 -8.45 -21.91
C ILE A 275 10.71 -8.12 -22.38
N LYS A 276 10.02 -9.13 -22.93
CA LYS A 276 8.61 -9.06 -23.32
C LYS A 276 7.73 -9.02 -22.07
N ILE A 277 6.93 -7.97 -21.93
CA ILE A 277 5.78 -7.92 -21.02
C ILE A 277 4.70 -8.83 -21.62
N ALA A 278 4.38 -9.93 -20.95
CA ALA A 278 3.24 -10.77 -21.32
C ALA A 278 1.93 -10.06 -20.89
N LYS A 279 1.37 -9.23 -21.77
CA LYS A 279 -0.03 -8.77 -21.66
C LYS A 279 -0.95 -9.95 -22.01
N ILE A 280 -1.61 -10.54 -21.03
CA ILE A 280 -2.71 -11.47 -21.28
C ILE A 280 -3.95 -10.62 -21.56
N HIS A 281 -4.35 -10.50 -22.83
CA HIS A 281 -5.66 -9.98 -23.19
C HIS A 281 -6.68 -11.08 -22.91
N ASN A 282 -7.60 -10.82 -21.99
CA ASN A 282 -8.75 -11.69 -21.77
C ASN A 282 -9.83 -11.24 -22.76
N THR A 283 -9.89 -11.89 -23.92
CA THR A 283 -11.03 -11.81 -24.83
C THR A 283 -11.51 -13.23 -25.05
N ASP A 284 -12.80 -13.44 -24.73
CA ASP A 284 -13.66 -14.60 -25.00
C ASP A 284 -13.85 -15.64 -23.87
N ASP A 285 -15.02 -15.54 -23.22
CA ASP A 285 -15.62 -16.39 -22.20
C ASP A 285 -15.96 -17.83 -22.66
N LYS A 286 -15.18 -18.44 -23.57
CA LYS A 286 -15.46 -19.81 -24.07
C LYS A 286 -14.32 -20.83 -23.99
N LEU A 287 -13.16 -20.48 -23.43
CA LEU A 287 -12.06 -21.43 -23.20
C LEU A 287 -11.94 -21.80 -21.71
N MET A 288 -12.98 -22.44 -21.17
CA MET A 288 -12.86 -23.17 -19.91
C MET A 288 -12.30 -24.57 -20.14
N ASN A 289 -11.28 -24.90 -19.35
CA ASN A 289 -10.68 -26.21 -19.09
C ASN A 289 -9.53 -26.66 -20.02
N LEU A 290 -8.32 -26.72 -19.43
CA LEU A 290 -7.02 -27.19 -19.94
C LEU A 290 -6.24 -26.26 -20.90
N ASP A 291 -5.54 -25.23 -20.39
CA ASP A 291 -4.16 -24.86 -20.84
C ASP A 291 -3.62 -23.52 -20.28
N VAL A 292 -4.41 -22.76 -19.52
CA VAL A 292 -4.00 -21.42 -19.05
C VAL A 292 -2.82 -21.49 -18.05
N THR A 293 -2.86 -22.43 -17.11
CA THR A 293 -1.81 -22.62 -16.10
C THR A 293 -0.51 -23.14 -16.72
N SER A 294 -0.60 -24.09 -17.66
CA SER A 294 0.56 -24.68 -18.34
C SER A 294 1.28 -23.64 -19.20
N THR A 295 0.52 -22.79 -19.92
CA THR A 295 1.05 -21.73 -20.79
C THR A 295 1.64 -20.59 -19.97
N PHE A 296 0.99 -20.21 -18.86
CA PHE A 296 1.54 -19.24 -17.91
C PHE A 296 2.88 -19.72 -17.34
N CYS A 297 2.93 -20.95 -16.82
CA CYS A 297 4.16 -21.50 -16.25
C CYS A 297 5.27 -21.63 -17.29
N LYS A 298 4.98 -22.15 -18.49
CA LYS A 298 5.97 -22.25 -19.58
C LYS A 298 6.55 -20.89 -19.97
N ASN A 299 5.74 -19.84 -19.99
CA ASN A 299 6.20 -18.49 -20.33
C ASN A 299 6.94 -17.82 -19.16
N TRP A 300 6.45 -17.97 -17.93
CA TRP A 300 7.06 -17.36 -16.75
C TRP A 300 8.43 -17.94 -16.42
N PHE A 301 8.58 -19.25 -16.61
CA PHE A 301 9.83 -19.97 -16.33
C PHE A 301 10.69 -20.20 -17.58
N ARG A 302 10.36 -19.59 -18.72
CA ARG A 302 11.00 -19.86 -20.01
C ARG A 302 12.52 -19.70 -19.98
N ASP A 303 13.02 -18.71 -19.25
CA ASP A 303 14.45 -18.42 -19.09
C ASP A 303 15.01 -18.88 -17.74
N ALA A 304 14.20 -19.52 -16.89
CA ALA A 304 14.64 -20.00 -15.59
C ALA A 304 15.64 -21.16 -15.75
N LYS A 305 16.81 -21.07 -15.09
CA LYS A 305 17.84 -22.12 -15.10
C LYS A 305 17.76 -23.01 -13.85
N SER A 306 17.25 -22.46 -12.76
CA SER A 306 16.97 -23.13 -11.49
C SER A 306 16.04 -22.26 -10.65
N VAL A 307 15.15 -22.88 -9.88
CA VAL A 307 14.10 -22.20 -9.11
C VAL A 307 14.18 -22.60 -7.64
N LEU A 308 14.09 -21.62 -6.75
CA LEU A 308 13.84 -21.80 -5.32
C LEU A 308 12.45 -21.27 -4.99
N ILE A 309 11.60 -22.07 -4.38
CA ILE A 309 10.28 -21.68 -3.87
C ILE A 309 10.37 -21.64 -2.34
N LEU A 310 10.24 -20.44 -1.77
CA LEU A 310 10.35 -20.15 -0.34
C LEU A 310 9.00 -20.18 0.35
N GLY A 311 8.89 -20.99 1.42
CA GLY A 311 7.78 -20.95 2.36
C GLY A 311 6.42 -21.31 1.77
N ASP A 312 6.36 -22.29 0.85
CA ASP A 312 5.13 -22.70 0.18
C ASP A 312 4.26 -23.55 1.11
N GLY A 313 3.45 -22.87 1.94
CA GLY A 313 2.67 -23.41 3.05
C GLY A 313 2.24 -24.88 2.93
N ASN A 314 1.36 -25.22 1.99
CA ASN A 314 0.87 -26.59 1.76
C ASN A 314 1.48 -27.27 0.52
N LEU A 315 2.54 -26.70 -0.06
CA LEU A 315 3.27 -27.19 -1.24
C LEU A 315 2.48 -27.26 -2.57
N SER A 316 1.28 -26.67 -2.62
CA SER A 316 0.43 -26.72 -3.81
C SER A 316 1.01 -25.93 -4.99
N PHE A 317 1.63 -24.79 -4.73
CA PHE A 317 2.25 -23.97 -5.77
C PHE A 317 3.48 -24.70 -6.35
N SER A 318 4.31 -25.26 -5.49
CA SER A 318 5.49 -26.04 -5.86
C SER A 318 5.13 -27.23 -6.73
N LEU A 319 4.04 -27.93 -6.40
CA LEU A 319 3.56 -29.05 -7.19
C LEU A 319 3.11 -28.61 -8.59
N ALA A 320 2.32 -27.54 -8.68
CA ALA A 320 1.88 -27.00 -9.96
C ALA A 320 3.07 -26.57 -10.85
N VAL A 321 4.10 -25.96 -10.26
CA VAL A 321 5.33 -25.59 -10.98
C VAL A 321 6.10 -26.83 -11.43
N ALA A 322 6.25 -27.84 -10.57
CA ALA A 322 6.95 -29.09 -10.91
C ALA A 322 6.27 -29.88 -12.03
N GLU A 323 4.94 -29.86 -12.09
CA GLU A 323 4.15 -30.48 -13.16
C GLU A 323 4.29 -29.73 -14.49
N CYS A 324 4.47 -28.41 -14.47
CA CYS A 324 4.56 -27.58 -15.67
C CYS A 324 5.97 -27.36 -16.20
N ALA A 325 6.99 -27.38 -15.33
CA ALA A 325 8.38 -27.04 -15.62
C ALA A 325 9.32 -28.22 -15.28
N THR A 326 9.15 -29.32 -16.01
CA THR A 326 9.86 -30.60 -15.75
C THR A 326 11.37 -30.53 -15.98
N ASP A 327 11.83 -29.58 -16.81
CA ASP A 327 13.21 -29.51 -17.28
C ASP A 327 14.08 -28.57 -16.43
N ILE A 328 13.49 -27.94 -15.41
CA ILE A 328 14.15 -26.95 -14.57
C ILE A 328 14.34 -27.52 -13.17
N PRO A 329 15.55 -27.48 -12.59
CA PRO A 329 15.76 -27.84 -11.20
C PRO A 329 14.96 -26.93 -10.26
N ILE A 330 14.13 -27.52 -9.40
CA ILE A 330 13.29 -26.81 -8.44
C ILE A 330 13.69 -27.24 -7.02
N THR A 331 13.94 -26.27 -6.14
CA THR A 331 14.01 -26.50 -4.71
C THR A 331 12.75 -25.94 -4.07
N ALA A 332 11.88 -26.81 -3.56
CA ALA A 332 10.65 -26.44 -2.88
C ALA A 332 10.87 -26.45 -1.37
N THR A 333 10.44 -25.40 -0.66
CA THR A 333 10.74 -25.27 0.77
C THR A 333 9.55 -24.85 1.60
N VAL A 334 9.52 -25.33 2.85
CA VAL A 334 8.57 -24.91 3.89
C VAL A 334 9.30 -24.61 5.19
N LEU A 335 8.72 -23.71 6.00
CA LEU A 335 9.25 -23.34 7.31
C LEU A 335 9.07 -24.46 8.34
N ASP A 336 7.95 -25.18 8.27
CA ASP A 336 7.62 -26.24 9.23
C ASP A 336 8.60 -27.42 9.12
N SER A 337 8.83 -28.13 10.23
CA SER A 337 9.43 -29.46 10.16
C SER A 337 8.49 -30.43 9.42
N GLU A 338 9.01 -31.56 8.94
CA GLU A 338 8.15 -32.55 8.27
C GLU A 338 7.04 -33.06 9.20
N ASN A 339 7.32 -33.22 10.49
CA ASN A 339 6.32 -33.62 11.46
C ASN A 339 5.25 -32.53 11.67
N ASP A 340 5.66 -31.28 11.86
CA ASP A 340 4.73 -30.16 12.06
C ASP A 340 3.85 -29.92 10.82
N PHE A 341 4.43 -30.08 9.63
CA PHE A 341 3.70 -30.00 8.37
C PHE A 341 2.62 -31.08 8.30
N ARG A 342 2.93 -32.34 8.66
CA ARG A 342 1.95 -33.44 8.67
C ARG A 342 0.84 -33.21 9.69
N THR A 343 1.16 -32.65 10.85
CA THR A 343 0.15 -32.28 11.84
C THR A 343 -0.75 -31.16 11.33
N ARG A 344 -0.18 -30.15 10.65
CA ARG A 344 -0.95 -29.01 10.10
C ARG A 344 -1.78 -29.40 8.88
N TYR A 345 -1.28 -30.31 8.04
CA TYR A 345 -1.90 -30.74 6.78
C TYR A 345 -1.98 -32.28 6.68
N PRO A 346 -2.79 -32.94 7.54
CA PRO A 346 -2.80 -34.41 7.66
C PRO A 346 -3.22 -35.14 6.38
N SER A 347 -4.05 -34.52 5.54
CA SER A 347 -4.53 -35.10 4.28
C SER A 347 -3.77 -34.61 3.04
N CYS A 348 -2.68 -33.86 3.21
CA CYS A 348 -1.94 -33.30 2.08
C CYS A 348 -0.94 -34.31 1.51
N ALA A 349 -1.18 -34.74 0.27
CA ALA A 349 -0.32 -35.66 -0.47
C ALA A 349 0.75 -34.95 -1.35
N ASN A 350 0.85 -33.61 -1.26
CA ASN A 350 1.77 -32.83 -2.09
C ASN A 350 3.25 -33.16 -1.85
N PRO A 351 3.74 -33.41 -0.61
CA PRO A 351 5.12 -33.85 -0.40
C PRO A 351 5.48 -35.12 -1.18
N GLU A 352 4.61 -36.14 -1.15
CA GLU A 352 4.81 -37.40 -1.85
C GLU A 352 4.76 -37.25 -3.35
N LYS A 353 3.85 -36.41 -3.86
CA LYS A 353 3.78 -36.10 -5.29
C LYS A 353 5.07 -35.40 -5.74
N LEU A 354 5.50 -34.36 -5.02
CA LEU A 354 6.73 -33.62 -5.32
C LEU A 354 7.97 -34.52 -5.33
N ARG A 355 8.08 -35.46 -4.37
CA ARG A 355 9.20 -36.42 -4.31
C ARG A 355 9.29 -37.36 -5.51
N LYS A 356 8.22 -37.51 -6.30
CA LYS A 356 8.23 -38.30 -7.54
C LYS A 356 8.83 -37.56 -8.73
N HIS A 357 8.96 -36.23 -8.64
CA HIS A 357 9.57 -35.42 -9.71
C HIS A 357 11.09 -35.41 -9.57
N ALA A 358 11.80 -35.92 -10.59
CA ALA A 358 13.26 -36.02 -10.56
C ALA A 358 13.98 -34.67 -10.52
N ASN A 359 13.34 -33.60 -10.98
CA ASN A 359 13.87 -32.24 -10.98
C ASN A 359 13.57 -31.48 -9.68
N VAL A 360 12.91 -32.10 -8.69
CA VAL A 360 12.50 -31.44 -7.43
C VAL A 360 13.35 -31.89 -6.25
N ASN A 361 13.85 -30.93 -5.48
CA ASN A 361 14.47 -31.10 -4.17
C ASN A 361 13.59 -30.45 -3.09
N LEU A 362 12.83 -31.27 -2.35
CA LEU A 362 11.95 -30.79 -1.27
C LEU A 362 12.73 -30.65 0.05
N ARG A 363 12.60 -29.49 0.72
CA ARG A 363 13.26 -29.20 2.00
C ARG A 363 12.28 -28.66 3.03
N PHE A 364 12.28 -29.25 4.22
CA PHE A 364 11.56 -28.77 5.40
C PHE A 364 12.47 -27.93 6.29
N SER A 365 11.89 -27.21 7.24
CA SER A 365 12.62 -26.39 8.23
C SER A 365 13.52 -25.31 7.62
N VAL A 366 13.08 -24.69 6.53
CA VAL A 366 13.81 -23.60 5.88
C VAL A 366 13.25 -22.26 6.32
N ASP A 367 14.05 -21.51 7.08
CA ASP A 367 13.75 -20.13 7.45
C ASP A 367 14.25 -19.15 6.38
N ALA A 368 13.30 -18.51 5.67
CA ALA A 368 13.58 -17.52 4.64
C ALA A 368 14.34 -16.27 5.15
N THR A 369 14.37 -16.04 6.46
CA THR A 369 15.13 -14.95 7.10
C THR A 369 16.56 -15.32 7.45
N ALA A 370 16.89 -16.62 7.43
CA ALA A 370 18.17 -17.18 7.83
C ALA A 370 18.67 -18.23 6.83
N LEU A 371 18.66 -17.87 5.54
CA LEU A 371 19.04 -18.79 4.47
C LEU A 371 20.53 -19.17 4.52
N PRO A 372 20.86 -20.44 4.23
CA PRO A 372 22.23 -20.95 4.28
C PRO A 372 23.14 -20.29 3.24
N GLN A 373 24.38 -19.95 3.63
CA GLN A 373 25.33 -19.30 2.73
C GLN A 373 25.76 -20.22 1.58
N GLU A 374 25.74 -21.53 1.77
CA GLU A 374 26.02 -22.51 0.72
C GLU A 374 24.98 -22.51 -0.41
N TRP A 375 23.90 -21.73 -0.31
CA TRP A 375 22.93 -21.51 -1.39
C TRP A 375 23.29 -20.35 -2.32
N TRP A 376 24.38 -19.63 -2.03
CA TRP A 376 24.88 -18.55 -2.89
C TRP A 376 25.03 -18.99 -4.35
N GLY A 377 24.33 -18.29 -5.24
CA GLY A 377 24.41 -18.49 -6.69
C GLY A 377 23.81 -19.79 -7.22
N LYS A 378 23.10 -20.57 -6.40
CA LYS A 378 22.45 -21.81 -6.86
C LYS A 378 21.16 -21.59 -7.63
N PHE A 379 20.52 -20.44 -7.45
CA PHE A 379 19.17 -20.19 -7.94
C PHE A 379 19.15 -19.04 -8.94
N HIS A 380 18.60 -19.32 -10.14
CA HIS A 380 18.27 -18.27 -11.09
C HIS A 380 17.05 -17.51 -10.57
N TYR A 381 15.95 -18.20 -10.26
CA TYR A 381 14.73 -17.58 -9.74
C TYR A 381 14.49 -17.98 -8.28
N ILE A 382 14.12 -17.02 -7.46
CA ILE A 382 13.66 -17.23 -6.09
C ILE A 382 12.23 -16.71 -6.03
N ILE A 383 11.29 -17.49 -5.51
CA ILE A 383 9.87 -17.15 -5.48
C ILE A 383 9.35 -17.29 -4.06
N MET A 384 8.61 -16.31 -3.57
CA MET A 384 7.90 -16.41 -2.29
C MET A 384 6.51 -15.82 -2.43
N ASN A 385 5.50 -16.55 -1.95
CA ASN A 385 4.12 -16.11 -2.01
C ASN A 385 3.59 -15.83 -0.60
N PHE A 386 3.06 -14.63 -0.41
CA PHE A 386 2.28 -14.23 0.76
C PHE A 386 2.96 -14.50 2.12
N PRO A 387 4.19 -14.02 2.36
CA PRO A 387 4.91 -14.26 3.62
C PRO A 387 4.16 -13.77 4.84
N HIS A 388 3.83 -14.68 5.75
CA HIS A 388 2.99 -14.37 6.91
C HIS A 388 3.75 -14.55 8.24
N PRO A 389 3.71 -13.57 9.18
CA PRO A 389 4.46 -13.63 10.46
C PRO A 389 3.85 -14.56 11.52
N GLY A 390 2.76 -15.26 11.19
CA GLY A 390 1.99 -16.08 12.13
C GLY A 390 1.06 -15.26 13.04
N GLY A 391 -0.05 -15.85 13.49
CA GLY A 391 -1.03 -15.19 14.38
C GLY A 391 -1.90 -14.15 13.67
N LYS A 392 -2.50 -13.20 14.42
CA LYS A 392 -3.28 -12.10 13.84
C LYS A 392 -2.37 -11.17 13.04
N THR A 393 -2.75 -10.87 11.79
CA THR A 393 -2.01 -10.01 10.87
C THR A 393 -1.75 -8.63 11.49
N ASN A 394 -0.47 -8.25 11.58
CA ASN A 394 -0.04 -6.95 12.07
C ASN A 394 0.90 -6.33 11.03
N LEU A 395 0.57 -5.11 10.58
CA LEU A 395 1.30 -4.40 9.53
C LEU A 395 2.79 -4.24 9.85
N ARG A 396 3.12 -3.90 11.10
CA ARG A 396 4.51 -3.77 11.55
C ARG A 396 5.25 -5.11 11.49
N LYS A 397 4.62 -6.19 11.96
CA LYS A 397 5.21 -7.54 11.91
C LYS A 397 5.39 -8.03 10.47
N SER A 398 4.43 -7.74 9.60
CA SER A 398 4.50 -8.06 8.16
C SER A 398 5.66 -7.33 7.48
N ARG A 399 5.88 -6.04 7.79
CA ARG A 399 7.02 -5.26 7.29
C ARG A 399 8.36 -5.78 7.83
N GLN A 400 8.42 -6.11 9.12
CA GLN A 400 9.62 -6.68 9.73
C GLN A 400 9.99 -8.03 9.11
N LEU A 401 9.01 -8.90 8.88
CA LEU A 401 9.20 -10.17 8.21
C LEU A 401 9.71 -9.97 6.78
N ALA A 402 9.07 -9.09 5.99
CA ALA A 402 9.51 -8.80 4.62
C ALA A 402 10.97 -8.31 4.60
N SER A 403 11.34 -7.38 5.49
CA SER A 403 12.72 -6.91 5.63
C SER A 403 13.71 -8.02 6.01
N ALA A 404 13.32 -8.94 6.90
CA ALA A 404 14.15 -10.07 7.28
C ALA A 404 14.33 -11.06 6.12
N ILE A 405 13.28 -11.33 5.36
CA ILE A 405 13.32 -12.16 4.15
C ILE A 405 14.25 -11.55 3.11
N PHE A 406 14.13 -10.25 2.80
CA PHE A 406 15.00 -9.60 1.84
C PHE A 406 16.49 -9.74 2.22
N ARG A 407 16.81 -9.62 3.52
CA ARG A 407 18.17 -9.83 4.02
C ARG A 407 18.62 -11.29 3.87
N GLY A 408 17.76 -12.26 4.20
CA GLY A 408 18.05 -13.68 4.02
C GLY A 408 18.30 -14.03 2.55
N VAL A 409 17.39 -13.61 1.67
CA VAL A 409 17.46 -13.85 0.22
C VAL A 409 18.70 -13.20 -0.38
N ASN A 410 19.01 -11.95 -0.03
CA ASN A 410 20.18 -11.27 -0.57
C ASN A 410 21.51 -12.02 -0.29
N ARG A 411 21.60 -12.78 0.80
CA ARG A 411 22.79 -13.59 1.13
C ARG A 411 23.04 -14.77 0.20
N ILE A 412 22.09 -15.08 -0.68
CA ILE A 412 22.19 -16.22 -1.61
C ILE A 412 22.06 -15.80 -3.08
N MET A 413 21.77 -14.52 -3.35
CA MET A 413 21.56 -14.02 -4.71
C MET A 413 22.85 -13.58 -5.40
N THR A 414 22.96 -13.86 -6.69
CA THR A 414 23.97 -13.26 -7.58
C THR A 414 23.33 -12.25 -8.51
N LYS A 415 24.11 -11.56 -9.36
CA LYS A 415 23.57 -10.58 -10.29
C LYS A 415 22.57 -11.14 -11.31
N GLU A 416 22.67 -12.42 -11.61
CA GLU A 416 21.73 -13.12 -12.49
C GLU A 416 20.46 -13.55 -11.74
N THR A 417 20.49 -13.59 -10.41
CA THR A 417 19.36 -14.07 -9.61
C THR A 417 18.22 -13.05 -9.58
N LYS A 418 17.00 -13.51 -9.83
CA LYS A 418 15.76 -12.75 -9.71
C LYS A 418 14.93 -13.24 -8.53
N PHE A 419 14.58 -12.36 -7.59
CA PHE A 419 13.65 -12.69 -6.50
C PHE A 419 12.27 -12.14 -6.83
N TYR A 420 11.25 -13.00 -6.86
CA TYR A 420 9.84 -12.69 -7.09
C TYR A 420 9.06 -12.87 -5.79
N LEU A 421 8.56 -11.77 -5.23
CA LEU A 421 7.74 -11.80 -4.03
C LEU A 421 6.31 -11.37 -4.35
N ALA A 422 5.34 -12.27 -4.09
CA ALA A 422 3.92 -11.99 -4.15
C ALA A 422 3.35 -11.55 -2.79
N LEU A 423 2.57 -10.47 -2.77
CA LEU A 423 1.91 -9.95 -1.58
C LEU A 423 0.38 -9.88 -1.78
N ALA A 424 -0.37 -10.18 -0.71
CA ALA A 424 -1.81 -10.03 -0.68
C ALA A 424 -2.16 -8.55 -0.53
N LYS A 425 -3.40 -8.18 -0.88
CA LYS A 425 -3.89 -6.79 -0.76
C LYS A 425 -3.70 -6.28 0.67
N GLY A 426 -3.06 -5.11 0.82
CA GLY A 426 -2.77 -4.49 2.12
C GLY A 426 -1.64 -5.16 2.91
N GLN A 427 -1.07 -6.28 2.44
CA GLN A 427 0.05 -6.93 3.11
C GLN A 427 1.31 -6.06 3.02
N ALA A 428 2.03 -5.95 4.13
CA ALA A 428 3.15 -5.02 4.31
C ALA A 428 2.82 -3.53 4.04
N GLY A 429 1.55 -3.18 3.79
CA GLY A 429 1.09 -1.83 3.48
C GLY A 429 1.18 -1.47 2.01
N VAL A 430 1.12 -2.49 1.13
CA VAL A 430 1.01 -2.31 -0.32
C VAL A 430 -0.48 -2.26 -0.69
N GLU A 431 -0.95 -1.11 -1.17
CA GLU A 431 -2.35 -0.86 -1.58
C GLU A 431 -2.50 -0.83 -3.12
N GLN A 432 -3.72 -1.15 -3.59
CA GLN A 432 -4.14 -1.10 -5.00
C GLN A 432 -4.03 0.32 -5.55
N SER A 433 -3.16 0.50 -6.55
CA SER A 433 -3.47 1.45 -7.62
C SER A 433 -4.50 0.77 -8.52
N GLU A 434 -5.70 1.36 -8.60
CA GLU A 434 -6.68 1.05 -9.64
C GLU A 434 -6.18 1.43 -11.03
#